data_AF-A0A653S752-F1
#
_entry.id   AF-A0A653S752-F1
#
_cell.length_a   1.000
_cell.length_b   1.000
_cell.length_c   1.000
_cell.angle_alpha   90.00
_cell.angle_beta   90.00
_cell.angle_gamma   90.00
#
_symmetry.space_group_name_H-M   'P 1'
#
loop_
_entity.id
_entity.type
_entity.pdbx_description
1 polymer ?
#
loop_
_entity_poly.entity_id
_entity_poly.type
_entity_poly.pdbx_seq_one_letter_code
_entity_poly.pdbx_strand_id
1 'polypeptide(L)'
;MTETVNLTIKIDPALKENIKQLALENQISMSQEIVQRLQASLETHPHPAIDNQDLTEASPDGLTSAEVKQIRLLLKKQGKKKK
;
A
#
# COMPACT_ATOMS: atom_id res chain seq x y z
N MET A 1 34.83 13.99 -2.92
CA MET A 1 35.73 13.12 -2.13
C MET A 1 34.87 12.02 -1.54
N THR A 2 34.80 10.85 -2.16
CA THR A 2 34.02 9.72 -1.63
C THR A 2 34.95 8.86 -0.78
N GLU A 3 35.01 9.18 0.51
CA GLU A 3 35.73 8.38 1.49
C GLU A 3 34.98 7.03 1.61
N THR A 4 35.47 6.02 0.90
CA THR A 4 34.84 4.70 0.87
C THR A 4 35.29 3.89 2.08
N VAL A 5 34.35 3.62 2.99
CA VAL A 5 34.57 2.72 4.14
C VAL A 5 34.37 1.28 3.70
N ASN A 6 35.34 0.41 4.01
CA ASN A 6 35.21 -1.03 3.75
C ASN A 6 34.44 -1.70 4.89
N LEU A 7 33.31 -2.33 4.58
CA LEU A 7 32.47 -3.06 5.53
C LEU A 7 32.54 -4.56 5.23
N THR A 8 32.92 -5.36 6.24
CA THR A 8 32.85 -6.83 6.17
C THR A 8 31.73 -7.31 7.07
N ILE A 9 30.74 -7.99 6.51
CA ILE A 9 29.61 -8.58 7.23
C ILE A 9 29.58 -10.09 7.04
N LYS A 10 29.24 -10.81 8.11
CA LYS A 10 28.86 -12.23 8.02
C LYS A 10 27.36 -12.28 7.77
N ILE A 11 26.95 -12.99 6.71
CA ILE A 11 25.55 -13.15 6.34
C ILE A 11 25.23 -14.64 6.18
N ASP A 12 23.98 -15.00 6.45
CA ASP A 12 23.48 -16.34 6.19
C ASP A 12 23.51 -16.67 4.68
N PRO A 13 23.75 -17.95 4.33
CA PRO A 13 23.82 -18.37 2.93
C PRO A 13 22.50 -18.14 2.18
N ALA A 14 21.35 -18.23 2.85
CA ALA A 14 20.05 -17.94 2.27
C ALA A 14 19.91 -16.46 1.90
N LEU A 15 20.45 -15.55 2.71
CA LEU A 15 20.42 -14.11 2.44
C LEU A 15 21.36 -13.75 1.30
N LYS A 16 22.53 -14.39 1.22
CA LYS A 16 23.47 -14.24 0.09
C LYS A 16 22.80 -14.58 -1.24
N GLU A 17 22.04 -15.67 -1.31
CA GLU A 17 21.34 -16.09 -2.52
C GLU A 17 20.26 -15.07 -2.94
N ASN A 18 19.45 -14.59 -1.97
CA ASN A 18 18.45 -13.55 -2.22
C ASN A 18 19.07 -12.26 -2.75
N ILE A 19 20.15 -11.78 -2.12
CA ILE A 19 20.85 -10.57 -2.58
C ILE A 19 21.42 -10.78 -3.99
N LYS A 20 21.92 -11.97 -4.30
CA LYS A 20 22.43 -12.30 -5.63
C LYS A 20 21.32 -12.28 -6.69
N GLN A 21 20.13 -12.80 -6.36
CA GLN A 21 18.96 -12.75 -7.25
C GLN A 21 18.50 -11.31 -7.48
N LEU A 22 18.37 -10.51 -6.43
CA LEU A 22 17.99 -9.10 -6.53
C LEU A 22 19.02 -8.28 -7.33
N ALA A 23 20.31 -8.52 -7.10
CA ALA A 23 21.38 -7.88 -7.87
C ALA A 23 21.30 -8.26 -9.37
N LEU A 24 20.95 -9.50 -9.70
CA LEU A 24 20.75 -9.94 -11.09
C LEU A 24 19.52 -9.25 -11.72
N GLU A 25 18.42 -9.15 -10.98
CA GLU A 25 17.18 -8.49 -11.42
C GLU A 25 17.38 -6.99 -11.68
N ASN A 26 18.05 -6.31 -10.75
CA ASN A 26 18.35 -4.88 -10.84
C ASN A 26 19.57 -4.58 -11.75
N GLN A 27 20.23 -5.60 -12.29
CA GLN A 27 21.47 -5.49 -13.09
C GLN A 27 22.59 -4.68 -12.41
N ILE A 28 22.71 -4.81 -11.10
CA ILE A 28 23.76 -4.16 -10.31
C ILE A 28 24.67 -5.17 -9.64
N SER A 29 25.81 -4.70 -9.13
CA SER A 29 26.72 -5.58 -8.38
C SER A 29 26.13 -5.92 -7.00
N MET A 30 26.49 -7.10 -6.48
CA MET A 30 26.03 -7.56 -5.16
C MET A 30 26.35 -6.53 -4.05
N SER A 31 27.53 -5.90 -4.11
CA SER A 31 27.92 -4.86 -3.16
C SER A 31 27.08 -3.59 -3.29
N GLN A 32 26.71 -3.20 -4.51
CA GLN A 32 25.84 -2.04 -4.74
C GLN A 32 24.42 -2.29 -4.24
N GLU A 33 23.85 -3.47 -4.48
CA GLU A 33 22.53 -3.83 -3.94
C GLU A 33 22.52 -3.75 -2.40
N ILE A 34 23.58 -4.26 -1.75
CA ILE A 34 23.71 -4.18 -0.29
C ILE A 34 23.75 -2.72 0.18
N VAL A 35 24.55 -1.87 -0.48
CA VAL A 35 24.63 -0.44 -0.13
C VAL A 35 23.30 0.25 -0.37
N GLN A 36 22.63 0.00 -1.49
CA GLN A 36 21.35 0.61 -1.81
C GLN A 36 20.25 0.19 -0.83
N ARG A 37 20.19 -1.10 -0.46
CA ARG A 37 19.23 -1.61 0.53
C ARG A 37 19.52 -1.04 1.92
N LEU A 38 20.79 -0.91 2.28
CA LEU A 38 21.22 -0.31 3.54
C LEU A 38 20.90 1.19 3.57
N GLN A 39 21.17 1.91 2.48
CA GLN A 39 20.79 3.31 2.30
C GLN A 39 19.28 3.47 2.40
N ALA A 40 18.50 2.70 1.66
CA ALA A 40 17.04 2.71 1.76
C ALA A 40 16.56 2.40 3.18
N SER A 41 17.18 1.45 3.89
CA SER A 41 16.85 1.13 5.29
C SER A 41 17.25 2.21 6.30
N LEU A 42 18.22 3.06 5.96
CA LEU A 42 18.62 4.22 6.78
C LEU A 42 17.81 5.47 6.41
N GLU A 43 17.41 5.58 5.14
CA GLU A 43 16.61 6.65 4.57
C GLU A 43 15.11 6.45 4.76
N THR A 44 14.66 5.27 5.23
CA THR A 44 13.27 5.02 5.65
C THR A 44 12.89 5.94 6.80
N HIS A 45 12.56 7.17 6.40
CA HIS A 45 11.49 7.99 6.91
C HIS A 45 10.23 7.11 7.07
N PRO A 46 9.39 7.44 8.07
CA PRO A 46 8.23 6.63 8.44
C PRO A 46 7.49 6.22 7.19
N HIS A 47 7.08 4.95 7.14
CA HIS A 47 6.16 4.37 6.16
C HIS A 47 5.42 5.48 5.42
N PRO A 48 5.56 5.65 4.09
CA PRO A 48 4.63 6.52 3.39
C PRO A 48 3.27 6.03 3.83
N ALA A 49 2.49 6.93 4.44
CA ALA A 49 1.12 6.64 4.82
C ALA A 49 0.54 6.00 3.57
N ILE A 50 0.26 4.70 3.65
CA ILE A 50 -0.34 3.94 2.57
C ILE A 50 -1.66 4.67 2.38
N ASP A 51 -1.70 5.58 1.41
CA ASP A 51 -2.90 6.29 1.04
C ASP A 51 -3.80 5.25 0.38
N ASN A 52 -4.50 4.54 1.23
CA ASN A 52 -5.50 3.55 0.88
C ASN A 52 -6.86 4.24 0.75
N GLN A 53 -6.91 5.51 0.30
CA GLN A 53 -8.11 6.32 0.38
C GLN A 53 -8.45 7.09 -0.90
N ASP A 54 -8.48 6.36 -2.01
CA ASP A 54 -9.51 6.58 -3.06
C ASP A 54 -10.87 5.98 -2.62
N LEU A 55 -11.18 6.04 -1.33
CA LEU A 55 -12.51 5.81 -0.79
C LEU A 55 -12.89 7.05 0.00
N THR A 56 -13.24 8.11 -0.73
CA THR A 56 -14.01 9.20 -0.15
C THR A 56 -15.31 8.59 0.39
N GLU A 57 -15.52 8.67 1.70
CA GLU A 57 -16.84 8.46 2.28
C GLU A 57 -17.73 9.59 1.75
N ALA A 58 -18.41 9.34 0.64
CA ALA A 58 -19.51 10.17 0.20
C ALA A 58 -20.60 10.05 1.27
N SER A 59 -20.55 10.93 2.28
CA SER A 59 -21.68 11.19 3.15
C SER A 59 -22.86 11.47 2.22
N PRO A 60 -23.90 10.62 2.15
CA PRO A 60 -24.99 10.87 1.25
C PRO A 60 -25.67 12.14 1.73
N ASP A 61 -25.64 13.19 0.90
CA ASP A 61 -26.55 14.31 1.04
C ASP A 61 -27.93 13.72 1.31
N GLY A 62 -28.52 14.08 2.46
CA GLY A 62 -29.72 13.44 2.97
C GLY A 62 -30.80 13.36 1.88
N LEU A 63 -31.45 12.19 1.77
CA LEU A 63 -32.46 11.91 0.76
C LEU A 63 -33.42 13.09 0.57
N THR A 64 -33.58 13.54 -0.67
CA THR A 64 -34.48 14.64 -0.99
C THR A 64 -35.93 14.25 -0.69
N SER A 65 -36.82 15.23 -0.47
CA SER A 65 -38.24 14.96 -0.17
C SER A 65 -38.93 14.12 -1.26
N ALA A 66 -38.47 14.21 -2.52
CA ALA A 66 -38.96 13.40 -3.61
C ALA A 66 -38.57 11.91 -3.47
N GLU A 67 -37.31 11.64 -3.13
CA GLU A 67 -36.79 10.28 -2.91
C GLU A 67 -37.44 9.63 -1.68
N VAL A 68 -37.62 10.38 -0.58
CA VAL A 68 -38.34 9.90 0.60
C VAL A 68 -39.79 9.51 0.26
N LYS A 69 -40.48 10.29 -0.60
CA LYS A 69 -41.83 9.95 -1.06
C LYS A 69 -41.84 8.68 -1.90
N GLN A 70 -40.86 8.50 -2.80
CA GLN A 70 -40.71 7.28 -3.60
C GLN A 70 -40.45 6.06 -2.72
N ILE A 71 -39.52 6.15 -1.76
CA ILE A 71 -39.23 5.07 -0.82
C ILE A 71 -40.49 4.69 -0.04
N ARG A 72 -41.26 5.67 0.47
CA ARG A 72 -42.52 5.40 1.18
C ARG A 72 -43.56 4.72 0.28
N LEU A 73 -43.65 5.11 -0.99
CA LEU A 73 -44.57 4.49 -1.95
C LEU A 73 -44.17 3.03 -2.23
N LEU A 74 -42.88 2.76 -2.42
CA LEU A 74 -42.34 1.42 -2.65
C LEU A 74 -42.56 0.53 -1.42
N LEU A 75 -42.27 1.02 -0.21
CA LEU A 75 -42.55 0.29 1.03
C LEU A 75 -44.04 -0.01 1.21
N LYS A 76 -44.92 0.97 0.93
CA LYS A 76 -46.38 0.77 1.03
C LYS A 76 -46.89 -0.23 0.00
N LYS A 77 -46.28 -0.29 -1.19
CA LYS A 77 -46.60 -1.28 -2.22
C LYS A 77 -46.13 -2.69 -1.81
N GLN A 78 -44.98 -2.81 -1.16
CA GLN A 78 -44.49 -4.09 -0.63
C GLN A 78 -45.29 -4.57 0.60
N GLY A 79 -45.71 -3.67 1.48
CA GLY A 79 -46.56 -3.99 2.64
C GLY A 79 -47.96 -4.51 2.28
N LYS A 80 -48.45 -4.22 1.08
CA LYS A 80 -49.70 -4.80 0.55
C LYS A 80 -49.57 -6.25 0.06
N LYS A 81 -48.36 -6.80 0.02
CA LYS A 81 -48.07 -8.21 -0.33
C LYS A 81 -47.84 -9.12 0.89
N LYS A 82 -48.27 -8.70 2.09
CA LYS A 82 -48.52 -9.60 3.21
C LYS A 82 -49.98 -9.50 3.65
N LYS A 83 -50.83 -10.15 2.87
CA LYS A 83 -52.03 -10.88 3.29
C LYS A 83 -52.36 -11.87 2.18
#